data_AF-A0A2V3AF68-F1
#
_entry.id   AF-A0A2V3AF68-F1
#
_cell.length_a   1.000
_cell.length_b   1.000
_cell.length_c   1.000
_cell.angle_alpha   90.00
_cell.angle_beta   90.00
_cell.angle_gamma   90.00
#
_symmetry.space_group_name_H-M   'P 1'
#
loop_
_entity.id
_entity.type
_entity.pdbx_description
1 polymer ?
#
loop_
_entity_poly.entity_id
_entity_poly.type
_entity_poly.pdbx_seq_one_letter_code
_entity_poly.pdbx_strand_id
1 'polypeptide(L)'
;MKNLKSPLQDEYRIYTVISLPNLFDSQIAVLPDRSWFDGYFERDSKEQKWQPLNKQRNLIKEWKLILPPVLEVKGCKAIISDEDYCYEGEKWFIGELN
;
A
#
# COMPACT_ATOMS: atom_id res chain seq x y z
N MET A 1 1.91 24.51 9.12
CA MET A 1 0.54 23.96 9.20
C MET A 1 0.37 23.38 10.59
N LYS A 2 -0.64 23.83 11.35
CA LYS A 2 -0.99 23.20 12.63
C LYS A 2 -1.59 21.81 12.32
N ASN A 3 -1.17 20.81 13.09
CA ASN A 3 -1.74 19.46 13.01
C ASN A 3 -3.25 19.55 13.25
N LEU A 4 -4.04 19.23 12.23
CA LEU A 4 -5.51 19.21 12.25
C LEU A 4 -6.07 17.89 12.79
N LYS A 5 -5.19 16.94 13.16
CA LYS A 5 -5.59 15.64 13.69
C LYS A 5 -6.26 15.84 15.05
N SER A 6 -7.54 15.47 15.16
CA SER A 6 -8.15 15.24 16.47
C SER A 6 -7.49 14.02 17.12
N PRO A 7 -7.56 13.84 18.45
CA PRO A 7 -6.99 12.65 19.11
C PRO A 7 -7.50 11.32 18.55
N LEU A 8 -8.71 11.30 17.97
CA LEU A 8 -9.27 10.15 17.26
C LEU A 8 -8.64 9.94 15.87
N GLN A 9 -8.12 10.98 15.24
CA GLN A 9 -7.42 10.92 13.94
C GLN A 9 -5.96 10.44 14.05
N ASP A 10 -5.40 10.35 15.25
CA ASP A 10 -4.07 9.76 15.47
C ASP A 10 -4.08 8.22 15.34
N GLU A 11 -5.26 7.59 15.37
CA GLU A 11 -5.40 6.14 15.18
C GLU A 11 -5.54 5.74 13.69
N TYR A 12 -6.15 6.60 12.88
CA TYR A 12 -6.38 6.30 11.47
C TYR A 12 -5.08 6.32 10.67
N ARG A 13 -4.89 5.31 9.83
CA ARG A 13 -3.81 5.26 8.84
C ARG A 13 -4.39 5.35 7.45
N ILE A 14 -3.98 6.38 6.72
CA ILE A 14 -4.40 6.61 5.34
C ILE A 14 -3.18 6.43 4.44
N TYR A 15 -3.31 5.57 3.43
CA TYR A 15 -2.28 5.42 2.41
C TYR A 15 -2.91 5.17 1.04
N THR A 16 -2.21 5.65 0.01
CA THR A 16 -2.57 5.40 -1.38
C THR A 16 -1.97 4.08 -1.82
N VAL A 17 -2.74 3.30 -2.57
CA VAL A 17 -2.29 2.08 -3.24
C VAL A 17 -2.38 2.32 -4.74
N ILE A 18 -1.22 2.42 -5.39
CA ILE A 18 -1.11 2.51 -6.84
C ILE A 18 -1.03 1.11 -7.41
N SER A 19 -1.94 0.78 -8.31
CA SER A 19 -2.03 -0.54 -8.94
C SER A 19 -1.39 -0.50 -10.32
N LEU A 20 -0.47 -1.42 -10.60
CA LEU A 20 0.14 -1.58 -11.92
C LEU A 20 -0.06 -3.01 -12.44
N PRO A 21 -0.23 -3.19 -13.77
CA PRO A 21 -0.28 -2.13 -14.79
C PRO A 21 -1.63 -1.38 -14.83
N ASN A 22 -2.67 -1.89 -14.17
CA ASN A 22 -3.99 -1.30 -14.21
C ASN A 22 -4.19 -0.21 -13.14
N LEU A 23 -4.01 1.05 -13.53
CA LEU A 23 -4.14 2.18 -12.63
C LEU A 23 -5.56 2.44 -12.14
N PHE A 24 -6.59 2.00 -12.87
CA PHE A 24 -7.98 2.15 -12.44
C PHE A 24 -8.29 1.33 -11.17
N ASP A 25 -7.50 0.31 -10.88
CA ASP A 25 -7.61 -0.48 -9.65
C ASP A 25 -6.87 0.19 -8.46
N SER A 26 -6.39 1.43 -8.63
CA SER A 26 -5.76 2.17 -7.54
C SER A 26 -6.80 2.64 -6.53
N GLN A 27 -6.41 2.68 -5.26
CA GLN A 27 -7.34 2.93 -4.15
C GLN A 27 -6.68 3.79 -3.07
N ILE A 28 -7.51 4.41 -2.24
CA ILE A 28 -7.10 4.99 -0.97
C ILE A 28 -7.55 4.01 0.11
N ALA A 29 -6.62 3.49 0.90
CA ALA A 29 -6.92 2.66 2.05
C ALA A 29 -7.02 3.55 3.30
N VAL A 30 -8.07 3.33 4.07
CA VAL A 30 -8.30 3.99 5.37
C VAL A 30 -8.43 2.89 6.41
N LEU A 31 -7.42 2.75 7.25
CA LEU A 31 -7.45 1.82 8.38
C LEU A 31 -7.89 2.58 9.63
N PRO A 32 -8.86 2.07 10.40
CA PRO A 32 -9.41 2.76 11.55
C PRO A 32 -8.43 2.81 12.73
N ASP A 33 -7.56 1.81 12.87
CA ASP A 33 -6.59 1.71 13.95
C ASP A 33 -5.36 0.87 13.51
N ARG A 34 -4.33 0.85 14.36
CA ARG A 34 -3.05 0.16 14.07
C ARG A 34 -3.16 -1.36 14.03
N SER A 35 -4.13 -1.98 14.72
CA SER A 35 -4.25 -3.44 14.75
C SER A 35 -4.57 -4.03 13.38
N TRP A 36 -5.19 -3.25 12.49
CA TRP A 36 -5.42 -3.64 11.09
C TRP A 36 -4.17 -3.57 10.21
N PHE A 37 -3.14 -2.86 10.68
CA PHE A 37 -1.89 -2.70 9.94
C PHE A 37 -0.92 -3.85 10.23
N ASP A 38 -0.98 -4.42 11.44
CA ASP A 38 -0.14 -5.54 11.84
C ASP A 38 -0.45 -6.76 10.95
N GLY A 39 0.58 -7.30 10.30
CA GLY A 39 0.42 -8.37 9.31
C GLY A 39 -0.26 -7.94 8.01
N TYR A 40 -0.60 -6.66 7.82
CA TYR A 40 -1.35 -6.21 6.62
C TYR A 40 -0.62 -6.53 5.32
N PHE A 41 0.70 -6.55 5.30
CA PHE A 41 1.47 -6.91 4.09
C PHE A 41 1.81 -8.39 3.99
N GLU A 42 1.51 -9.17 5.03
CA GLU A 42 1.89 -10.57 5.16
C GLU A 42 0.76 -11.44 4.63
N ARG A 43 0.71 -11.56 3.30
CA ARG A 43 -0.23 -12.45 2.62
C ARG A 43 0.55 -13.56 1.94
N ASP A 44 0.38 -14.77 2.44
CA ASP A 44 0.98 -15.99 1.85
C ASP A 44 0.03 -17.18 1.99
N SER A 45 -1.19 -16.99 1.50
CA SER A 45 -2.22 -18.02 1.42
C SER A 45 -2.31 -18.57 -0.01
N LYS A 46 -3.12 -19.61 -0.22
CA LYS A 46 -3.39 -20.16 -1.55
C LYS A 46 -4.17 -19.15 -2.41
N GLU A 47 -5.06 -18.39 -1.78
CA GLU A 47 -5.98 -17.46 -2.40
C GLU A 47 -5.30 -16.11 -2.67
N GLN A 48 -4.36 -15.70 -1.81
CA GLN A 48 -3.67 -14.43 -1.92
C GLN A 48 -2.23 -14.49 -1.43
N LYS A 49 -1.30 -14.09 -2.29
CA LYS A 49 0.14 -14.03 -2.01
C LYS A 49 0.73 -12.68 -2.41
N TRP A 50 1.40 -12.01 -1.48
CA TRP A 50 2.06 -10.73 -1.69
C TRP A 50 3.57 -10.89 -1.48
N GLN A 51 4.32 -10.68 -2.54
CA GLN A 51 5.78 -10.84 -2.53
C GLN A 51 6.43 -9.44 -2.58
N PRO A 52 7.33 -9.10 -1.65
CA PRO A 52 8.07 -7.85 -1.73
C PRO A 52 8.78 -7.70 -3.09
N LEU A 53 8.68 -6.52 -3.71
CA LEU A 53 9.44 -6.25 -4.93
C LEU A 53 10.94 -6.14 -4.62
N ASN A 54 11.76 -6.29 -5.67
CA ASN A 54 13.21 -6.07 -5.57
C ASN A 54 13.49 -4.68 -4.96
N LYS A 55 14.39 -4.60 -3.98
CA LYS A 55 14.81 -3.36 -3.31
C LYS A 55 15.33 -2.27 -4.26
N GLN A 56 15.72 -2.64 -5.48
CA GLN A 56 16.12 -1.69 -6.53
C GLN A 56 14.94 -0.96 -7.16
N ARG A 57 13.73 -1.55 -7.15
CA ARG A 57 12.52 -0.92 -7.66
C ARG A 57 12.05 0.14 -6.67
N ASN A 58 11.66 1.30 -7.18
CA ASN A 58 11.14 2.39 -6.38
C ASN A 58 10.28 3.30 -7.27
N LEU A 59 8.96 3.21 -7.11
CA LEU A 59 8.01 3.95 -7.94
C LEU A 59 8.25 5.47 -7.94
N ILE A 60 8.61 6.04 -6.79
CA ILE A 60 8.86 7.48 -6.66
C ILE A 60 10.02 7.91 -7.56
N LYS A 61 11.11 7.14 -7.57
CA LYS A 61 12.27 7.40 -8.44
C LYS A 61 11.94 7.14 -9.91
N GLU A 62 11.30 6.01 -10.20
CA GLU A 62 10.93 5.61 -11.56
C GLU A 62 10.04 6.65 -12.24
N TRP A 63 9.11 7.24 -11.49
CA TRP A 63 8.14 8.23 -12.00
C TRP A 63 8.55 9.68 -11.74
N LYS A 64 9.72 9.91 -11.13
CA LYS A 64 10.23 11.26 -10.78
C LYS A 64 9.24 12.06 -9.92
N LEU A 65 8.61 11.39 -8.96
CA LEU A 65 7.70 12.00 -8.01
C LEU A 65 8.47 12.63 -6.84
N ILE A 66 7.87 13.65 -6.22
CA ILE A 66 8.39 14.25 -5.00
C ILE A 66 7.54 13.73 -3.85
N LEU A 67 8.17 13.00 -2.93
CA LEU A 67 7.52 12.46 -1.74
C LEU A 67 7.91 13.29 -0.51
N PRO A 68 6.95 13.77 0.29
CA PRO A 68 7.25 14.39 1.58
C PRO A 68 8.05 13.45 2.49
N PRO A 69 9.00 13.95 3.31
CA PRO A 69 9.86 13.11 4.14
C PRO A 69 9.15 12.20 5.16
N VAL A 70 7.90 12.51 5.48
CA VAL A 70 7.07 11.75 6.42
C VAL A 70 6.41 10.52 5.79
N LEU A 71 6.37 10.44 4.46
CA LEU A 71 5.73 9.34 3.75
C LEU A 71 6.76 8.33 3.27
N GLU A 72 6.38 7.07 3.32
CA GLU A 72 7.16 5.96 2.81
C GLU A 72 6.54 5.37 1.55
N VAL A 73 7.35 4.64 0.79
CA VAL A 73 6.89 3.87 -0.38
C VAL A 73 7.30 2.41 -0.25
N LYS A 74 6.33 1.50 -0.44
CA LYS A 74 6.56 0.05 -0.43
C LYS A 74 5.87 -0.59 -1.63
N GLY A 75 6.58 -1.45 -2.35
CA GLY A 75 6.04 -2.18 -3.49
C GLY A 75 5.97 -3.68 -3.22
N CYS A 76 4.87 -4.32 -3.60
CA CYS A 76 4.75 -5.77 -3.66
C CYS A 76 4.17 -6.24 -4.99
N LYS A 77 4.55 -7.44 -5.40
CA LYS A 77 3.82 -8.22 -6.40
C LYS A 77 2.67 -8.91 -5.70
N ALA A 78 1.45 -8.57 -6.06
CA ALA A 78 0.22 -9.17 -5.55
C ALA A 78 -0.29 -10.20 -6.55
N ILE A 79 -0.51 -11.42 -6.05
CA ILE A 79 -1.12 -12.53 -6.76
C ILE A 79 -2.40 -12.88 -5.99
N ILE A 80 -3.54 -12.87 -6.66
CA ILE A 80 -4.85 -13.20 -6.11
C ILE A 80 -5.46 -14.25 -7.03
N SER A 81 -5.89 -15.36 -6.45
CA SER A 81 -6.58 -16.45 -7.12
C SER A 81 -7.80 -16.82 -6.29
N ASP A 82 -8.94 -16.28 -6.68
CA ASP A 82 -10.26 -16.62 -6.16
C ASP A 82 -11.01 -17.46 -7.22
N GLU A 83 -12.15 -18.06 -6.86
CA GLU A 83 -12.90 -18.99 -7.72
C GLU A 83 -13.27 -18.37 -9.09
N ASP A 84 -13.62 -17.08 -9.10
CA ASP A 84 -14.03 -16.34 -10.29
C ASP A 84 -13.08 -15.18 -10.66
N TYR A 85 -11.96 -15.01 -9.94
CA TYR A 85 -11.09 -13.86 -10.10
C TYR A 85 -9.61 -14.20 -9.97
N CYS A 86 -8.86 -13.97 -11.05
CA CYS A 86 -7.41 -14.07 -11.05
C CYS A 86 -6.81 -12.68 -11.30
N TYR A 87 -5.88 -12.28 -10.44
CA TYR A 87 -5.12 -11.04 -10.59
C TYR A 87 -3.65 -11.28 -10.31
N GLU A 88 -2.81 -10.70 -11.15
CA GLU A 88 -1.37 -10.62 -10.94
C GLU A 88 -0.91 -9.21 -11.34
N GLY A 89 -0.28 -8.50 -10.42
CA GLY A 89 0.18 -7.14 -10.66
C GLY A 89 1.04 -6.60 -9.52
N GLU A 90 1.46 -5.34 -9.64
CA GLU A 90 2.16 -4.64 -8.58
C GLU A 90 1.19 -3.75 -7.79
N LYS A 91 1.35 -3.74 -6.47
CA LYS A 91 0.69 -2.80 -5.57
C LYS A 91 1.77 -1.96 -4.89
N TRP A 92 1.67 -0.64 -5.05
CA TRP A 92 2.60 0.33 -4.49
C TRP A 92 1.90 1.18 -3.44
N PHE A 93 2.31 1.01 -2.19
CA PHE A 93 1.77 1.69 -1.02
C PHE A 93 2.56 2.97 -0.76
N ILE A 94 1.86 4.09 -0.58
CA ILE A 94 2.45 5.39 -0.29
C ILE A 94 1.70 6.03 0.88
N GLY A 95 2.37 6.25 2.01
CA GLY A 95 1.74 6.78 3.22
C GLY A 95 2.62 6.69 4.47
N GLU A 96 2.01 6.86 5.65
CA GLU A 96 2.64 6.58 6.96
C GLU A 96 2.59 5.06 7.22
N LEU A 97 3.64 4.33 6.83
CA LEU A 97 3.68 2.85 6.83
C LEU A 97 4.29 2.23 8.11
N ASN A 98 4.30 2.96 9.23
CA ASN A 98 5.17 2.70 10.40
C ASN A 98 4.40 2.57 11.70
#